data_AF-A0A972H3Z5-F1
#
_entry.id   AF-A0A972H3Z5-F1
#
_cell.length_a   1.000
_cell.length_b   1.000
_cell.length_c   1.000
_cell.angle_alpha   90.00
_cell.angle_beta   90.00
_cell.angle_gamma   90.00
#
_symmetry.space_group_name_H-M   'P 1'
#
loop_
_entity.id
_entity.type
_entity.pdbx_description
1 polymer ?
#
loop_
_entity_poly.entity_id
_entity_poly.type
_entity_poly.pdbx_seq_one_letter_code
_entity_poly.pdbx_strand_id
1 'polypeptide(L)'
;MEKLKVIFHVNNSERWETALGNITNLLKDVGDDGADVIVLSNGPSVQAYADSDKVDKMKTLAEKGVVFKACRNSLKNLCAGGTVCLNEDNLPEFVQVVPAGITELIRCQAKGYAYVKP
;
A
#
# COMPACT_ATOMS: atom_id res chain seq x y z
N MET A 1 21.10 -7.34 12.83
CA MET A 1 19.72 -7.86 12.97
C MET A 1 19.23 -8.23 11.59
N GLU A 2 18.41 -9.28 11.48
CA GLU A 2 17.76 -9.62 10.21
C GLU A 2 16.74 -8.52 9.86
N LYS A 3 16.73 -8.09 8.59
CA LYS A 3 15.82 -7.04 8.11
C LYS A 3 14.38 -7.50 8.23
N LEU A 4 13.52 -6.72 8.89
CA LEU A 4 12.10 -7.07 9.03
C LEU A 4 11.43 -7.06 7.65
N LYS A 5 10.45 -7.95 7.43
CA LYS A 5 9.64 -7.97 6.20
C LYS A 5 8.19 -7.89 6.57
N VAL A 6 7.46 -6.92 6.04
CA VAL A 6 6.05 -6.71 6.40
C VAL A 6 5.23 -6.29 5.19
N ILE A 7 4.05 -6.88 5.07
CA ILE A 7 3.01 -6.43 4.16
C ILE A 7 1.83 -5.88 4.96
N PHE A 8 1.59 -4.59 4.80
CA PHE A 8 0.39 -3.91 5.30
C PHE A 8 -0.75 -4.11 4.32
N HIS A 9 -1.88 -4.62 4.80
CA HIS A 9 -3.10 -4.77 4.01
C HIS A 9 -4.11 -3.70 4.41
N VAL A 10 -4.32 -2.74 3.51
CA VAL A 10 -5.37 -1.73 3.64
C VAL A 10 -6.50 -2.13 2.69
N ASN A 11 -7.67 -2.42 3.22
CA ASN A 11 -8.87 -2.75 2.42
C ASN A 11 -10.06 -1.84 2.70
N ASN A 12 -9.90 -0.88 3.62
CA ASN A 12 -10.89 0.12 3.95
C ASN A 12 -10.18 1.49 3.99
N SER A 13 -10.77 2.50 3.34
CA SER A 13 -10.25 3.85 3.25
C SER A 13 -9.99 4.50 4.62
N GLU A 14 -10.80 4.18 5.63
CA GLU A 14 -10.67 4.70 7.00
C GLU A 14 -9.38 4.26 7.70
N ARG A 15 -8.74 3.18 7.22
CA ARG A 15 -7.54 2.60 7.84
C ARG A 15 -6.23 3.23 7.35
N TRP A 16 -6.28 4.13 6.38
CA TRP A 16 -5.06 4.73 5.81
C TRP A 16 -4.25 5.53 6.83
N GLU A 17 -4.88 6.37 7.65
CA GLU A 17 -4.13 7.16 8.64
C GLU A 17 -3.44 6.26 9.66
N THR A 18 -4.12 5.21 10.13
CA THR A 18 -3.51 4.20 11.01
C THR A 18 -2.37 3.44 10.32
N ALA A 19 -2.55 3.04 9.05
CA ALA A 19 -1.52 2.36 8.28
C ALA A 19 -0.25 3.21 8.11
N LEU A 20 -0.40 4.46 7.67
CA LEU A 20 0.72 5.39 7.46
C LEU A 20 1.42 5.73 8.78
N GLY A 21 0.66 5.90 9.87
CA GLY A 21 1.20 6.08 11.21
C GLY A 21 2.01 4.86 11.69
N ASN A 22 1.49 3.65 11.51
CA ASN A 22 2.20 2.42 11.88
C ASN A 22 3.48 2.21 11.07
N ILE A 23 3.46 2.48 9.76
CA ILE A 23 4.66 2.42 8.91
C ILE A 23 5.70 3.45 9.38
N THR A 24 5.27 4.67 9.68
CA THR A 24 6.15 5.73 10.18
C THR A 24 6.80 5.31 11.51
N ASN A 25 6.04 4.71 12.42
CA ASN A 25 6.57 4.24 13.70
C ASN A 25 7.54 3.06 13.53
N LEU A 26 7.23 2.12 12.63
CA LEU A 26 8.12 1.01 12.29
C LEU A 26 9.47 1.53 11.79
N LEU A 27 9.47 2.42 10.78
CA LEU A 27 10.71 2.94 10.21
C LEU A 27 11.51 3.79 11.22
N LYS A 28 10.85 4.48 12.16
CA LYS A 28 11.53 5.18 13.26
C LYS A 28 12.22 4.23 14.23
N ASP A 29 11.63 3.06 14.48
CA ASP A 29 12.15 2.07 15.44
C ASP A 29 13.34 1.31 14.85
N VAL A 30 13.22 0.84 13.60
CA VAL A 30 14.25 -0.03 12.99
C VAL A 30 15.16 0.69 11.99
N GLY A 31 14.90 1.95 11.67
CA GLY A 31 15.55 2.70 10.60
C GLY A 31 14.96 2.40 9.23
N ASP A 32 15.16 3.31 8.27
CA ASP A 32 14.59 3.20 6.92
C ASP A 32 15.05 1.91 6.19
N ASP A 33 16.30 1.47 6.41
CA ASP A 33 16.85 0.22 5.87
C ASP A 33 16.61 -1.02 6.77
N GLY A 34 15.96 -0.84 7.92
CA GLY A 34 15.68 -1.91 8.89
C GLY A 34 14.47 -2.77 8.54
N ALA A 35 13.62 -2.33 7.61
CA ALA A 35 12.43 -3.06 7.18
C ALA A 35 12.20 -2.99 5.66
N ASP A 36 11.82 -4.13 5.06
CA ASP A 36 11.19 -4.18 3.74
C ASP A 36 9.68 -4.04 3.93
N VAL A 37 9.14 -2.86 3.60
CA VAL A 37 7.73 -2.54 3.80
C VAL A 37 7.00 -2.56 2.46
N ILE A 38 5.96 -3.39 2.36
CA ILE A 38 5.00 -3.37 1.26
C ILE A 38 3.65 -2.92 1.82
N VAL A 39 2.97 -2.02 1.13
CA VAL A 39 1.58 -1.66 1.40
C VAL A 39 0.75 -2.14 0.23
N LEU A 40 -0.21 -3.01 0.49
CA LEU A 40 -1.18 -3.44 -0.51
C LEU A 40 -2.55 -2.85 -0.19
N SER A 41 -3.07 -2.08 -1.14
CA SER A 41 -4.42 -1.53 -1.12
C SER A 41 -5.35 -2.31 -2.06
N ASN A 42 -6.54 -2.68 -1.58
CA ASN A 42 -7.59 -3.29 -2.40
C ASN A 42 -9.00 -2.86 -1.95
N GLY A 43 -10.01 -3.23 -2.73
CA GLY A 43 -11.39 -2.79 -2.48
C GLY A 43 -11.51 -1.25 -2.54
N PRO A 44 -12.31 -0.62 -1.67
CA PRO A 44 -12.53 0.83 -1.70
C PRO A 44 -11.27 1.63 -1.34
N SER A 45 -10.31 1.06 -0.60
CA SER A 45 -9.13 1.82 -0.15
C SER A 45 -8.20 2.27 -1.27
N VAL A 46 -8.32 1.72 -2.49
CA VAL A 46 -7.50 2.18 -3.62
C VAL A 46 -7.85 3.59 -4.06
N GLN A 47 -9.02 4.12 -3.65
CA GLN A 47 -9.40 5.52 -3.92
C GLN A 47 -8.45 6.54 -3.26
N ALA A 48 -7.71 6.15 -2.22
CA ALA A 48 -6.78 7.04 -1.54
C ALA A 48 -5.60 7.47 -2.43
N TYR A 49 -5.34 6.77 -3.53
CA TYR A 49 -4.34 7.19 -4.51
C TYR A 49 -4.80 8.39 -5.37
N ALA A 50 -6.05 8.84 -5.22
CA ALA A 50 -6.57 10.08 -5.82
C ALA A 50 -6.66 11.25 -4.81
N ASP A 51 -6.32 11.02 -3.53
CA ASP A 51 -6.40 12.00 -2.46
C ASP A 51 -5.02 12.66 -2.28
N SER A 52 -4.90 13.94 -2.62
CA SER A 52 -3.61 14.67 -2.64
C SER A 52 -2.88 14.61 -1.30
N ASP A 53 -3.60 14.83 -0.21
CA ASP A 53 -3.01 14.91 1.13
C ASP A 53 -2.46 13.54 1.57
N LYS A 54 -3.14 12.46 1.18
CA LYS A 54 -2.64 11.09 1.43
C LYS A 54 -1.50 10.74 0.50
N VAL A 55 -1.58 11.11 -0.78
CA VAL A 55 -0.54 10.85 -1.78
C VAL A 55 0.78 11.52 -1.38
N ASP A 56 0.75 12.74 -0.86
CA ASP A 56 1.95 13.43 -0.38
C ASP A 56 2.62 12.68 0.77
N LYS A 57 1.85 12.21 1.76
CA LYS A 57 2.37 11.36 2.84
C LYS A 57 2.94 10.04 2.33
N MET A 58 2.23 9.39 1.39
CA MET A 58 2.68 8.14 0.78
C MET A 58 3.98 8.33 -0.01
N LYS A 59 4.12 9.46 -0.72
CA LYS A 59 5.33 9.81 -1.47
C LYS A 59 6.54 9.92 -0.54
N THR A 60 6.42 10.62 0.58
CA THR A 60 7.50 10.71 1.58
C THR A 60 7.91 9.33 2.11
N LEU A 61 6.95 8.42 2.31
CA LEU A 61 7.27 7.04 2.71
C LEU A 61 7.88 6.22 1.56
N ALA A 62 7.45 6.45 0.33
CA ALA A 62 8.02 5.79 -0.84
C ALA A 62 9.49 6.20 -1.08
N GLU A 63 9.83 7.46 -0.84
CA GLU A 63 11.21 7.97 -0.84
C GLU A 63 12.09 7.30 0.24
N LYS A 64 11.48 6.78 1.30
CA LYS A 64 12.12 5.94 2.34
C LYS A 64 12.15 4.44 2.00
N GLY A 65 11.76 4.07 0.79
CA GLY A 65 11.78 2.68 0.31
C GLY A 65 10.50 1.88 0.56
N VAL A 66 9.41 2.49 1.04
CA VAL A 66 8.11 1.80 1.18
C VAL A 66 7.48 1.56 -0.19
N VAL A 67 7.12 0.31 -0.48
CA VAL A 67 6.52 -0.06 -1.76
C VAL A 67 5.00 -0.06 -1.67
N PHE A 68 4.33 0.84 -2.39
CA PHE A 68 2.88 0.89 -2.47
C PHE A 68 2.36 0.09 -3.66
N LYS A 69 1.34 -0.75 -3.42
CA LYS A 69 0.73 -1.61 -4.42
C LYS A 69 -0.79 -1.46 -4.46
N ALA A 70 -1.34 -1.31 -5.65
CA ALA A 70 -2.78 -1.24 -5.90
C ALA A 70 -3.29 -2.52 -6.60
N CYS A 71 -4.42 -3.06 -6.14
CA CYS A 71 -5.08 -4.18 -6.78
C CYS A 71 -5.80 -3.76 -8.08
N ARG A 72 -5.40 -4.29 -9.23
CA ARG A 72 -6.01 -3.99 -10.54
C ARG A 72 -7.51 -4.24 -10.58
N ASN A 73 -7.98 -5.36 -10.01
CA ASN A 73 -9.41 -5.67 -9.97
C ASN A 73 -10.20 -4.61 -9.18
N SER A 74 -9.60 -4.06 -8.12
CA SER A 74 -10.24 -3.02 -7.30
C SER A 74 -10.28 -1.67 -8.02
N LEU A 75 -9.20 -1.30 -8.72
CA LEU A 75 -9.17 -0.11 -9.57
C LEU A 75 -10.25 -0.17 -10.65
N LYS A 76 -10.36 -1.31 -11.35
CA LYS A 76 -11.41 -1.55 -12.36
C LYS A 76 -12.82 -1.43 -11.77
N ASN A 77 -13.05 -2.01 -10.60
CA ASN A 77 -14.36 -1.97 -9.95
C ASN A 77 -14.76 -0.55 -9.52
N LEU A 78 -13.83 0.25 -8.99
CA LEU A 78 -14.12 1.65 -8.62
C LEU A 78 -14.41 2.52 -9.84
N CYS A 79 -13.70 2.30 -10.94
CA CYS A 79 -13.96 3.02 -12.18
C CYS A 79 -15.32 2.63 -12.78
N ALA A 80 -15.63 1.34 -12.85
CA ALA A 80 -16.92 0.85 -13.32
C ALA A 80 -18.09 1.33 -12.44
N GLY A 81 -17.86 1.48 -11.13
CA GLY A 81 -18.82 2.02 -10.18
C GLY A 81 -18.95 3.55 -10.19
N GLY A 82 -18.19 4.27 -11.03
CA GLY A 82 -18.26 5.73 -11.15
C GLY A 82 -17.78 6.50 -9.91
N THR A 83 -17.05 5.84 -8.99
CA THR A 83 -16.54 6.51 -7.78
C THR A 83 -15.27 7.30 -8.09
N VAL A 84 -14.27 6.62 -8.66
CA VAL A 84 -13.02 7.22 -9.13
C VAL A 84 -12.41 6.30 -10.18
N CYS A 85 -11.94 6.87 -11.29
CA CYS A 85 -11.32 6.11 -12.37
C CYS A 85 -9.80 6.24 -12.31
N LEU A 86 -9.19 5.33 -11.55
CA LEU A 86 -7.74 5.17 -11.48
C LEU A 86 -7.28 3.99 -12.35
N ASN A 87 -6.20 4.19 -13.08
CA ASN A 87 -5.53 3.20 -13.92
C ASN A 87 -4.00 3.40 -13.84
N GLU A 88 -3.26 2.57 -14.57
CA GLU A 88 -1.79 2.61 -14.58
C GLU A 88 -1.23 3.93 -15.13
N ASP A 89 -2.00 4.68 -15.92
CA ASP A 89 -1.59 5.95 -16.54
C ASP A 89 -1.79 7.17 -15.63
N ASN A 90 -2.66 7.07 -14.62
CA ASN A 90 -3.03 8.20 -13.76
C ASN A 90 -2.86 7.93 -12.26
N LEU A 91 -2.27 6.79 -11.88
CA LEU A 91 -1.81 6.54 -10.53
C LEU A 91 -0.54 7.36 -10.24
N PRO A 92 -0.27 7.69 -8.96
CA PRO A 92 1.03 8.25 -8.58
C PRO A 92 2.16 7.31 -9.01
N GLU A 93 3.25 7.86 -9.56
CA GLU A 93 4.33 7.09 -10.19
C GLU A 93 4.97 6.03 -9.28
N PHE A 94 4.96 6.25 -7.96
CA PHE A 94 5.52 5.31 -6.97
C PHE A 94 4.58 4.12 -6.66
N VAL A 95 3.35 4.12 -7.16
CA VAL A 95 2.36 3.07 -6.92
C VAL A 95 2.44 2.00 -8.00
N GLN A 96 2.71 0.77 -7.60
CA GLN A 96 2.75 -0.38 -8.50
C GLN A 96 1.39 -1.06 -8.59
N VAL A 97 0.99 -1.54 -9.77
CA VAL A 97 -0.25 -2.30 -9.92
C VAL A 97 0.01 -3.80 -9.90
N VAL A 98 -0.72 -4.53 -9.05
CA VAL A 98 -0.71 -6.00 -9.02
C VAL A 98 -1.99 -6.56 -9.63
N PRO A 99 -1.96 -7.74 -10.29
CA PRO A 99 -3.15 -8.33 -10.90
C PRO A 99 -4.29 -8.56 -9.92
N ALA A 100 -4.00 -9.08 -8.73
CA ALA A 100 -4.97 -9.29 -7.67
C ALA A 100 -4.31 -9.14 -6.29
N GLY A 101 -4.95 -8.37 -5.41
CA GLY A 101 -4.44 -8.11 -4.07
C GLY A 101 -4.32 -9.40 -3.24
N ILE A 102 -5.32 -10.27 -3.28
CA ILE A 102 -5.31 -11.54 -2.52
C ILE A 102 -4.09 -12.40 -2.86
N THR A 103 -3.74 -12.51 -4.15
CA THR A 103 -2.57 -13.30 -4.57
C THR A 103 -1.25 -12.65 -4.17
N GLU A 104 -1.20 -11.32 -4.11
CA GLU A 104 0.00 -10.61 -3.64
C GLU A 104 0.21 -10.83 -2.14
N LEU A 105 -0.86 -10.77 -1.32
CA LEU A 105 -0.79 -11.09 0.11
C LEU A 105 -0.26 -12.50 0.36
N ILE A 106 -0.78 -13.49 -0.37
CA ILE A 106 -0.36 -14.88 -0.23
C ILE A 106 1.12 -15.03 -0.64
N ARG A 107 1.54 -14.44 -1.76
CA ARG A 107 2.93 -14.50 -2.23
C ARG A 107 3.90 -13.83 -1.27
N CYS A 108 3.55 -12.66 -0.72
CA CYS A 108 4.38 -11.98 0.27
C CYS A 108 4.52 -12.80 1.56
N GLN A 109 3.41 -13.32 2.09
CA GLN A 109 3.47 -14.18 3.28
C GLN A 109 4.31 -15.45 3.03
N ALA A 110 4.18 -16.09 1.87
CA ALA A 110 5.02 -17.23 1.49
C ALA A 110 6.52 -16.89 1.36
N LYS A 111 6.85 -15.61 1.11
CA LYS A 111 8.22 -15.07 1.10
C LYS A 111 8.72 -14.63 2.48
N GLY A 112 7.95 -14.90 3.54
CA GLY A 112 8.31 -14.57 4.92
C GLY A 112 7.93 -13.14 5.36
N TYR A 113 7.06 -12.44 4.62
CA TYR A 113 6.54 -11.16 5.08
C TYR A 113 5.50 -11.38 6.19
N ALA A 114 5.66 -10.70 7.31
CA ALA A 114 4.63 -10.59 8.32
C ALA A 114 3.40 -9.88 7.74
N TYR A 115 2.21 -10.38 8.06
CA TYR A 115 0.95 -9.77 7.64
C TYR A 115 0.42 -8.84 8.72
N VAL A 116 0.20 -7.57 8.38
CA VAL A 116 -0.38 -6.56 9.28
C VAL A 116 -1.62 -5.95 8.65
N LYS A 117 -2.71 -5.88 9.42
CA LYS A 117 -3.98 -5.28 8.99
C LYS A 117 -4.40 -4.18 9.98
N PRO A 118 -4.13 -2.90 9.66
CA PRO A 118 -4.49 -1.76 10.51
C PRO A 118 -5.99 -1.55 10.68
#